data_AF-A0A4Y1QE51-F1
#
_entry.id   AF-A0A4Y1QE51-F1
#
_cell.length_a   1.000
_cell.length_b   1.000
_cell.length_c   1.000
_cell.angle_alpha   90.00
_cell.angle_beta   90.00
_cell.angle_gamma   90.00
#
_symmetry.space_group_name_H-M   'P 1'
#
loop_
_entity.id
_entity.type
_entity.pdbx_description
1 polymer ?
#
loop_
_entity_poly.entity_id
_entity_poly.type
_entity_poly.pdbx_seq_one_letter_code
_entity_poly.pdbx_strand_id
1 'polypeptide(L)'
;KLLKNLFKVMAEAGKMTGLLSTARLTSPGVPGTFAATPDMQMESDVHLTEAGCNDGKFKDIAAQLIKDYKDINIIIGQGREYFMKPSSRNVSSNSSVYPWRRDLDLTTYWAMEKLLRKKTYKEAVGTQAVKDAVRGQDNLQYFLGFLDEVQSSPASDDLQDLVSLVVSALNGKPNNNGYFLTIYDDQLARDHENDAYNVGTDLNNILKAVNYLD
;
A
#
# COMPACT_ATOMS: atom_id res chain seq x y z
N LYS A 1 -20.40 -12.85 -10.73
CA LYS A 1 -19.73 -13.18 -9.45
C LYS A 1 -18.32 -12.60 -9.55
N LEU A 2 -18.01 -11.52 -8.81
CA LEU A 2 -16.64 -10.99 -8.78
C LEU A 2 -15.70 -12.09 -8.26
N LEU A 3 -14.60 -12.34 -8.95
CA LEU A 3 -13.55 -13.24 -8.47
C LEU A 3 -13.07 -12.70 -7.11
N LYS A 4 -13.05 -13.57 -6.09
CA LYS A 4 -12.42 -13.21 -4.82
C LYS A 4 -10.91 -13.21 -5.04
N ASN A 5 -10.26 -12.09 -4.76
CA ASN A 5 -8.80 -12.05 -4.75
C ASN A 5 -8.24 -12.80 -3.53
N LEU A 6 -6.92 -13.02 -3.54
CA LEU A 6 -6.26 -13.78 -2.49
C LEU A 6 -6.33 -13.10 -1.11
N PHE A 7 -6.28 -11.76 -1.04
CA PHE A 7 -6.43 -11.05 0.23
C PHE A 7 -7.76 -11.37 0.94
N LYS A 8 -8.89 -11.37 0.20
CA LYS A 8 -10.20 -11.73 0.77
C LYS A 8 -10.22 -13.18 1.24
N VAL A 9 -9.67 -14.10 0.44
CA VAL A 9 -9.60 -15.52 0.81
C VAL A 9 -8.79 -15.72 2.09
N MET A 10 -7.64 -15.06 2.21
CA MET A 10 -6.75 -15.21 3.38
C MET A 10 -7.36 -14.56 4.62
N ALA A 11 -7.97 -13.38 4.50
CA ALA A 11 -8.68 -12.73 5.60
C ALA A 11 -9.88 -13.56 6.08
N GLU A 12 -10.68 -14.14 5.17
CA GLU A 12 -11.79 -15.05 5.50
C GLU A 12 -11.31 -16.33 6.19
N ALA A 13 -10.10 -16.81 5.87
CA ALA A 13 -9.45 -17.93 6.53
C ALA A 13 -8.83 -17.57 7.90
N GLY A 14 -9.01 -16.33 8.38
CA GLY A 14 -8.48 -15.86 9.66
C GLY A 14 -6.97 -15.61 9.66
N LYS A 15 -6.35 -15.50 8.48
CA LYS A 15 -4.92 -15.16 8.34
C LYS A 15 -4.73 -13.64 8.32
N MET A 16 -3.60 -13.19 8.84
CA MET A 16 -3.22 -11.79 8.73
C MET A 16 -2.84 -11.45 7.29
N THR A 17 -3.01 -10.20 6.88
CA THR A 17 -2.79 -9.78 5.50
C THR A 17 -1.99 -8.50 5.41
N GLY A 18 -1.00 -8.47 4.52
CA GLY A 18 -0.12 -7.32 4.31
C GLY A 18 0.12 -7.02 2.84
N LEU A 19 0.12 -5.74 2.50
CA LEU A 19 0.61 -5.19 1.24
C LEU A 19 1.75 -4.23 1.55
N LEU A 20 2.95 -4.57 1.10
CA LEU A 20 4.14 -3.73 1.19
C LEU A 20 4.64 -3.45 -0.22
N SER A 21 4.86 -2.17 -0.52
CA SER A 21 5.38 -1.73 -1.82
C SER A 21 6.40 -0.61 -1.60
N THR A 22 7.53 -0.65 -2.29
CA THR A 22 8.40 0.53 -2.40
C THR A 22 7.91 1.51 -3.47
N ALA A 23 7.01 1.07 -4.37
CA ALA A 23 6.34 1.88 -5.38
C ALA A 23 5.08 2.58 -4.84
N ARG A 24 4.44 3.42 -5.66
CA ARG A 24 3.06 3.87 -5.39
C ARG A 24 2.14 2.66 -5.26
N LEU A 25 1.26 2.68 -4.26
CA LEU A 25 0.31 1.57 -4.02
C LEU A 25 -0.64 1.31 -5.20
N THR A 26 -0.78 2.29 -6.10
CA THR A 26 -1.62 2.24 -7.30
C THR A 26 -0.84 2.01 -8.60
N SER A 27 0.50 2.03 -8.58
CA SER A 27 1.36 1.88 -9.75
C SER A 27 1.13 0.54 -10.46
N PRO A 28 1.21 0.45 -11.81
CA PRO A 28 1.12 -0.82 -12.52
C PRO A 28 1.99 -1.93 -11.90
N GLY A 29 1.44 -3.14 -11.79
CA GLY A 29 2.07 -4.28 -11.13
C GLY A 29 1.66 -4.48 -9.66
N VAL A 30 1.55 -3.40 -8.87
CA VAL A 30 1.13 -3.49 -7.45
C VAL A 30 -0.33 -3.97 -7.29
N PRO A 31 -1.30 -3.47 -8.09
CA PRO A 31 -2.71 -3.82 -7.93
C PRO A 31 -3.07 -5.23 -8.31
N GLY A 32 -2.17 -6.04 -8.89
CA GLY A 32 -2.49 -7.38 -9.40
C GLY A 32 -3.11 -8.31 -8.35
N THR A 33 -2.85 -8.05 -7.06
CA THR A 33 -3.43 -8.83 -5.96
C THR A 33 -4.73 -8.26 -5.41
N PHE A 34 -5.15 -7.04 -5.78
CA PHE A 34 -6.36 -6.41 -5.23
C PHE A 34 -7.27 -5.71 -6.25
N ALA A 35 -6.79 -5.01 -7.26
CA ALA A 35 -7.67 -4.30 -8.18
C ALA A 35 -8.18 -5.18 -9.32
N ALA A 36 -9.42 -4.92 -9.73
CA ALA A 36 -9.98 -5.31 -11.01
C ALA A 36 -10.26 -4.05 -11.81
N THR A 37 -9.43 -3.80 -12.83
CA THR A 37 -9.54 -2.63 -13.70
C THR A 37 -9.24 -3.05 -15.14
N PRO A 38 -9.94 -2.48 -16.15
CA PRO A 38 -9.58 -2.69 -17.55
C PRO A 38 -8.27 -1.99 -17.93
N ASP A 39 -7.85 -0.99 -17.14
CA ASP A 39 -6.65 -0.20 -17.39
C ASP A 39 -5.92 0.09 -16.07
N MET A 40 -4.62 -0.24 -16.03
CA MET A 40 -3.77 -0.05 -14.85
C MET A 40 -3.43 1.42 -14.59
N GLN A 41 -3.71 2.33 -15.53
CA GLN A 41 -3.54 3.78 -15.35
C GLN A 41 -4.71 4.43 -14.59
N MET A 42 -5.79 3.69 -14.29
CA MET A 42 -6.93 4.19 -13.52
C MET A 42 -6.65 4.28 -12.01
N GLU A 43 -5.55 4.95 -11.65
CA GLU A 43 -5.02 5.02 -10.28
C GLU A 43 -5.95 5.78 -9.31
N SER A 44 -6.68 6.80 -9.81
CA SER A 44 -7.62 7.63 -9.05
C SER A 44 -8.89 8.00 -9.85
N ASP A 45 -9.85 8.68 -9.20
CA ASP A 45 -11.08 9.18 -9.82
C ASP A 45 -10.83 10.19 -10.95
N VAL A 46 -9.70 10.92 -10.90
CA VAL A 46 -9.26 11.81 -11.99
C VAL A 46 -9.01 11.02 -13.27
N HIS A 47 -8.33 9.87 -13.17
CA HIS A 47 -8.03 9.03 -14.33
C HIS A 47 -9.29 8.38 -14.92
N LEU A 48 -10.25 7.99 -14.06
CA LEU A 48 -11.57 7.55 -14.53
C LEU A 48 -12.29 8.66 -15.30
N THR A 49 -12.16 9.91 -14.84
CA THR A 49 -12.75 11.08 -15.50
C THR A 49 -12.15 11.33 -16.86
N GLU A 50 -10.83 11.30 -16.95
CA GLU A 50 -10.10 11.48 -18.20
C GLU A 50 -10.42 10.37 -19.21
N ALA A 51 -10.63 9.14 -18.74
CA ALA A 51 -11.05 8.00 -19.56
C ALA A 51 -12.57 7.99 -19.88
N GLY A 52 -13.34 8.99 -19.43
CA GLY A 52 -14.79 9.05 -19.66
C GLY A 52 -15.61 8.02 -18.86
N CYS A 53 -15.03 7.38 -17.85
CA CYS A 53 -15.63 6.31 -17.03
C CYS A 53 -16.30 6.83 -15.75
N ASN A 54 -17.09 7.91 -15.87
CA ASN A 54 -17.63 8.69 -14.75
C ASN A 54 -19.07 8.36 -14.33
N ASP A 55 -19.62 7.24 -14.78
CA ASP A 55 -21.00 6.87 -14.47
C ASP A 55 -21.20 6.28 -13.06
N GLY A 56 -20.14 6.28 -12.24
CA GLY A 56 -20.12 5.79 -10.87
C GLY A 56 -20.14 4.26 -10.74
N LYS A 57 -20.09 3.51 -11.86
CA LYS A 57 -20.09 2.04 -11.85
C LYS A 57 -18.71 1.45 -11.57
N PHE A 58 -17.66 2.21 -11.83
CA PHE A 58 -16.27 1.79 -11.67
C PHE A 58 -15.62 2.52 -10.50
N LYS A 59 -14.79 1.79 -9.76
CA LYS A 59 -13.92 2.36 -8.73
C LYS A 59 -12.51 2.39 -9.29
N ASP A 60 -11.83 3.50 -9.06
CA ASP A 60 -10.41 3.62 -9.33
C ASP A 60 -9.59 2.69 -8.40
N ILE A 61 -8.34 2.43 -8.76
CA ILE A 61 -7.48 1.46 -8.05
C ILE A 61 -7.32 1.82 -6.57
N ALA A 62 -7.07 3.09 -6.24
CA ALA A 62 -6.96 3.53 -4.85
C ALA A 62 -8.27 3.31 -4.06
N ALA A 63 -9.42 3.59 -4.67
CA ALA A 63 -10.73 3.35 -4.07
C ALA A 63 -11.00 1.86 -3.88
N GLN A 64 -10.58 1.00 -4.80
CA GLN A 64 -10.68 -0.46 -4.63
C GLN A 64 -9.85 -0.94 -3.44
N LEU A 65 -8.58 -0.50 -3.31
CA LEU A 65 -7.72 -0.86 -2.17
C LEU A 65 -8.39 -0.53 -0.83
N ILE A 66 -8.89 0.70 -0.70
CA ILE A 66 -9.41 1.18 0.58
C ILE A 66 -10.84 0.69 0.87
N LYS A 67 -11.73 0.70 -0.12
CA LYS A 67 -13.15 0.39 0.08
C LYS A 67 -13.44 -1.10 0.01
N ASP A 68 -12.76 -1.84 -0.88
CA ASP A 68 -13.07 -3.24 -1.15
C ASP A 68 -12.14 -4.21 -0.41
N TYR A 69 -10.98 -3.74 0.06
CA TYR A 69 -9.99 -4.52 0.81
C TYR A 69 -9.69 -3.94 2.19
N LYS A 70 -10.76 -3.50 2.86
CA LYS A 70 -10.76 -2.98 4.22
C LYS A 70 -10.24 -3.96 5.29
N ASP A 71 -10.05 -5.23 4.96
CA ASP A 71 -9.56 -6.25 5.89
C ASP A 71 -8.05 -6.48 5.79
N ILE A 72 -7.34 -5.77 4.88
CA ILE A 72 -5.88 -5.78 4.87
C ILE A 72 -5.35 -5.14 6.14
N ASN A 73 -4.56 -5.89 6.93
CA ASN A 73 -4.05 -5.43 8.22
C ASN A 73 -2.96 -4.38 8.09
N ILE A 74 -2.06 -4.53 7.12
CA ILE A 74 -0.94 -3.62 6.93
C ILE A 74 -0.87 -3.22 5.47
N ILE A 75 -0.95 -1.92 5.18
CA ILE A 75 -0.79 -1.35 3.85
C ILE A 75 0.34 -0.32 3.94
N ILE A 76 1.43 -0.53 3.20
CA ILE A 76 2.58 0.38 3.16
C ILE A 76 3.02 0.58 1.71
N GLY A 77 3.15 1.83 1.29
CA GLY A 77 3.83 2.18 0.04
C GLY A 77 3.83 3.67 -0.26
N GLN A 78 4.22 4.08 -1.45
CA GLN A 78 4.18 5.49 -1.86
C GLN A 78 2.81 5.89 -2.44
N GLY A 79 2.70 7.07 -3.06
CA GLY A 79 1.54 7.46 -3.86
C GLY A 79 0.38 8.05 -3.05
N ARG A 80 0.68 8.71 -1.92
CA ARG A 80 -0.33 9.25 -1.00
C ARG A 80 -1.31 10.19 -1.70
N GLU A 81 -0.84 10.95 -2.67
CA GLU A 81 -1.57 11.90 -3.47
C GLU A 81 -2.76 11.31 -4.24
N TYR A 82 -2.76 10.02 -4.55
CA TYR A 82 -3.88 9.32 -5.20
C TYR A 82 -5.03 8.99 -4.23
N PHE A 83 -4.77 9.07 -2.93
CA PHE A 83 -5.75 8.80 -1.87
C PHE A 83 -6.33 10.07 -1.25
N MET A 84 -5.69 11.22 -1.47
CA MET A 84 -6.05 12.47 -0.81
C MET A 84 -6.89 13.37 -1.67
N LYS A 85 -7.91 13.98 -1.06
CA LYS A 85 -8.60 15.09 -1.68
C LYS A 85 -7.87 16.41 -1.36
N PRO A 86 -7.78 17.38 -2.29
CA PRO A 86 -7.35 18.73 -1.96
C PRO A 86 -8.18 19.26 -0.80
N SER A 87 -7.53 19.52 0.33
CA SER A 87 -8.13 20.27 1.43
C SER A 87 -7.56 21.68 1.42
N SER A 88 -8.38 22.68 1.79
CA SER A 88 -7.92 24.06 1.96
C SER A 88 -6.86 24.21 3.07
N ARG A 89 -6.59 23.17 3.87
CA ARG A 89 -5.58 23.13 4.94
C ARG A 89 -4.26 22.43 4.56
N ASN A 90 -4.23 21.63 3.50
CA ASN A 90 -3.03 20.92 3.04
C ASN A 90 -2.36 21.58 1.84
N VAL A 91 -2.85 22.74 1.38
CA VAL A 91 -2.05 23.66 0.58
C VAL A 91 -1.11 24.40 1.54
N SER A 92 -0.19 23.67 2.20
CA SER A 92 1.03 24.34 2.60
C SER A 92 1.72 24.65 1.28
N SER A 93 1.99 25.93 1.03
CA SER A 93 2.67 26.42 -0.18
C SER A 93 4.08 25.82 -0.41
N ASN A 94 4.49 24.87 0.46
CA ASN A 94 5.77 24.18 0.47
C ASN A 94 5.63 22.63 0.41
N SER A 95 4.43 22.06 0.29
CA SER A 95 4.28 20.64 -0.03
C SER A 95 4.21 20.48 -1.55
N SER A 96 5.27 19.93 -2.15
CA SER A 96 5.36 19.64 -3.59
C SER A 96 4.38 18.56 -4.06
N VAL A 97 3.48 18.07 -3.20
CA VAL A 97 2.60 16.92 -3.45
C VAL A 97 1.24 17.43 -3.92
N TYR A 98 0.98 17.30 -5.22
CA TYR A 98 -0.30 17.67 -5.82
C TYR A 98 -1.31 16.52 -5.71
N PRO A 99 -2.45 16.68 -5.01
CA PRO A 99 -3.41 15.58 -4.88
C PRO A 99 -4.03 15.19 -6.22
N TRP A 100 -4.09 13.91 -6.52
CA TRP A 100 -4.64 13.31 -7.75
C TRP A 100 -6.08 12.81 -7.57
N ARG A 101 -6.80 13.28 -6.55
CA ARG A 101 -8.19 12.90 -6.31
C ARG A 101 -9.14 14.08 -6.14
N ARG A 102 -10.42 13.95 -6.53
CA ARG A 102 -11.42 15.04 -6.47
C ARG A 102 -12.69 14.66 -5.71
N ASP A 103 -13.02 13.39 -5.62
CA ASP A 103 -14.24 12.89 -4.99
C ASP A 103 -14.21 12.88 -3.45
N LEU A 104 -13.39 12.02 -2.83
CA LEU A 104 -13.44 11.66 -1.40
C LEU A 104 -12.02 11.44 -0.85
N ASP A 105 -11.68 12.02 0.30
CA ASP A 105 -10.41 11.67 0.96
C ASP A 105 -10.43 10.22 1.48
N LEU A 106 -9.67 9.34 0.84
CA LEU A 106 -9.65 7.91 1.13
C LEU A 106 -8.90 7.57 2.41
N THR A 107 -7.90 8.37 2.80
CA THR A 107 -7.21 8.17 4.08
C THR A 107 -8.16 8.42 5.25
N THR A 108 -8.92 9.52 5.18
CA THR A 108 -9.96 9.83 6.15
C THR A 108 -11.06 8.78 6.15
N TYR A 109 -11.52 8.33 4.98
CA TYR A 109 -12.50 7.26 4.86
C TYR A 109 -12.01 5.96 5.52
N TRP A 110 -10.77 5.56 5.26
CA TRP A 110 -10.18 4.34 5.82
C TRP A 110 -10.16 4.40 7.35
N ALA A 111 -9.68 5.51 7.93
CA ALA A 111 -9.66 5.73 9.37
C ALA A 111 -11.06 5.65 9.99
N MET A 112 -12.04 6.33 9.38
CA MET A 112 -13.43 6.30 9.82
C MET A 112 -14.02 4.89 9.77
N GLU A 113 -13.69 4.10 8.74
CA GLU A 113 -14.14 2.71 8.62
C GLU A 113 -13.60 1.83 9.75
N LYS A 114 -12.33 2.00 10.15
CA LYS A 114 -11.75 1.30 11.31
C LYS A 114 -12.42 1.69 12.62
N LEU A 115 -12.66 2.99 12.82
CA LEU A 115 -13.37 3.51 14.00
C LEU A 115 -14.77 2.91 14.12
N LEU A 116 -15.54 2.90 13.02
CA LEU A 116 -16.89 2.34 13.00
C LEU A 116 -16.92 0.85 13.34
N ARG A 117 -15.86 0.11 12.99
CA ARG A 117 -15.69 -1.31 13.34
C ARG A 117 -15.07 -1.55 14.72
N LYS A 118 -14.82 -0.49 15.50
CA LYS A 118 -14.13 -0.55 16.80
C LYS A 118 -12.77 -1.24 16.71
N LYS A 119 -12.03 -0.98 15.63
CA LYS A 119 -10.69 -1.54 15.39
C LYS A 119 -9.63 -0.51 15.76
N THR A 120 -8.53 -0.98 16.36
CA THR A 120 -7.35 -0.13 16.59
C THR A 120 -6.61 0.07 15.27
N TYR A 121 -6.28 1.32 14.96
CA TYR A 121 -5.58 1.66 13.73
C TYR A 121 -4.61 2.82 13.94
N LYS A 122 -3.69 2.97 12.98
CA LYS A 122 -2.69 4.05 12.95
C LYS A 122 -2.35 4.36 11.51
N GLU A 123 -2.08 5.64 11.28
CA GLU A 123 -1.59 6.16 10.01
C GLU A 123 -0.22 6.81 10.23
N ALA A 124 0.65 6.72 9.24
CA ALA A 124 1.93 7.42 9.24
C ALA A 124 2.29 7.87 7.82
N VAL A 125 2.98 9.00 7.72
CA VAL A 125 3.47 9.56 6.46
C VAL A 125 4.93 9.90 6.64
N GLY A 126 5.75 9.49 5.68
CA GLY A 126 7.20 9.57 5.72
C GLY A 126 7.83 8.25 6.15
N THR A 127 8.92 7.87 5.49
CA THR A 127 9.53 6.53 5.63
C THR A 127 9.94 6.23 7.06
N GLN A 128 10.57 7.19 7.75
CA GLN A 128 10.98 7.01 9.15
C GLN A 128 9.77 6.89 10.09
N ALA A 129 8.76 7.75 9.93
CA ALA A 129 7.55 7.71 10.73
C ALA A 129 6.77 6.39 10.54
N VAL A 130 6.79 5.84 9.32
CA VAL A 130 6.24 4.53 9.01
C VAL A 130 7.01 3.43 9.76
N LYS A 131 8.34 3.38 9.65
CA LYS A 131 9.16 2.39 10.37
C LYS A 131 8.91 2.45 11.88
N ASP A 132 8.87 3.64 12.46
CA ASP A 132 8.66 3.83 13.90
C ASP A 132 7.23 3.44 14.34
N ALA A 133 6.23 3.70 13.50
CA ALA A 133 4.86 3.31 13.77
C ALA A 133 4.64 1.79 13.78
N VAL A 134 5.35 1.05 12.91
CA VAL A 134 5.26 -0.42 12.82
C VAL A 134 6.00 -1.08 13.98
N ARG A 135 7.16 -0.57 14.41
CA ARG A 135 7.98 -1.12 15.51
C ARG A 135 7.28 -1.19 16.87
N GLY A 136 6.37 -0.26 17.17
CA GLY A 136 5.96 0.04 18.55
C GLY A 136 4.54 -0.35 18.94
N GLN A 137 3.95 -1.42 18.40
CA GLN A 137 2.49 -1.61 18.55
C GLN A 137 2.02 -3.08 18.67
N ASP A 138 2.00 -3.62 19.89
CA ASP A 138 1.47 -4.97 20.17
C ASP A 138 -0.06 -5.10 19.98
N ASN A 139 -0.79 -3.98 20.02
CA ASN A 139 -2.26 -3.95 19.98
C ASN A 139 -2.85 -3.28 18.72
N LEU A 140 -2.02 -2.83 17.78
CA LEU A 140 -2.51 -2.22 16.54
C LEU A 140 -3.11 -3.32 15.67
N GLN A 141 -4.32 -3.17 15.13
CA GLN A 141 -4.92 -4.16 14.24
C GLN A 141 -4.72 -3.81 12.77
N TYR A 142 -4.77 -2.50 12.45
CA TYR A 142 -4.68 -1.98 11.10
C TYR A 142 -3.65 -0.86 10.99
N PHE A 143 -2.86 -0.84 9.92
CA PHE A 143 -1.87 0.19 9.65
C PHE A 143 -1.93 0.62 8.19
N LEU A 144 -1.93 1.94 7.97
CA LEU A 144 -1.81 2.56 6.65
C LEU A 144 -0.62 3.52 6.67
N GLY A 145 0.45 3.15 5.98
CA GLY A 145 1.69 3.91 5.91
C GLY A 145 1.97 4.41 4.51
N PHE A 146 2.28 5.70 4.39
CA PHE A 146 2.79 6.27 3.14
C PHE A 146 4.27 6.60 3.27
N LEU A 147 5.10 5.96 2.44
CA LEU A 147 6.54 6.21 2.35
C LEU A 147 6.80 7.53 1.62
N ASP A 148 7.97 8.13 1.85
CA ASP A 148 8.40 9.29 1.07
C ASP A 148 8.65 8.88 -0.39
N GLU A 149 8.28 9.76 -1.33
CA GLU A 149 8.70 9.60 -2.72
C GLU A 149 10.17 9.99 -2.82
N VAL A 150 11.04 9.00 -2.99
CA VAL A 150 12.46 9.25 -3.18
C VAL A 150 12.75 9.23 -4.68
N GLN A 151 13.21 10.35 -5.25
CA GLN A 151 13.60 10.42 -6.67
C GLN A 151 14.76 9.47 -7.02
N SER A 152 15.55 9.11 -6.00
CA SER A 152 16.57 8.07 -6.03
C SER A 152 16.14 6.96 -5.08
N SER A 153 16.06 5.73 -5.54
CA SER A 153 15.48 4.59 -4.84
C SER A 153 15.78 4.51 -3.34
N PRO A 154 14.83 4.04 -2.51
CA PRO A 154 15.16 3.65 -1.15
C PRO A 154 16.34 2.68 -1.22
N ALA A 155 17.32 2.86 -0.33
CA ALA A 155 18.48 1.96 -0.32
C ALA A 155 17.98 0.52 -0.15
N SER A 156 18.69 -0.47 -0.68
CA SER A 156 18.40 -1.90 -0.51
C SER A 156 18.07 -2.29 0.95
N ASP A 157 18.64 -1.55 1.89
CA ASP A 157 18.53 -1.76 3.33
C ASP A 157 17.16 -1.32 3.85
N ASP A 158 16.50 -0.34 3.21
CA ASP A 158 15.16 0.10 3.58
C ASP A 158 14.08 -0.94 3.29
N LEU A 159 14.18 -1.68 2.18
CA LEU A 159 13.23 -2.76 1.87
C LEU A 159 13.36 -3.92 2.86
N GLN A 160 14.59 -4.36 3.15
CA GLN A 160 14.83 -5.43 4.12
C GLN A 160 14.31 -5.06 5.52
N ASP A 161 14.59 -3.84 5.97
CA ASP A 161 14.05 -3.29 7.21
C ASP A 161 12.52 -3.32 7.22
N LEU A 162 11.89 -2.80 6.16
CA LEU A 162 10.43 -2.73 6.07
C LEU A 162 9.81 -4.13 6.07
N VAL A 163 10.38 -5.09 5.33
CA VAL A 163 9.90 -6.48 5.32
C VAL A 163 10.00 -7.08 6.72
N SER A 164 11.16 -6.96 7.38
CA SER A 164 11.38 -7.47 8.73
C SER A 164 10.39 -6.87 9.73
N LEU A 165 10.14 -5.56 9.66
CA LEU A 165 9.17 -4.87 10.51
C LEU A 165 7.74 -5.32 10.25
N VAL A 166 7.32 -5.43 9.00
CA VAL A 166 5.97 -5.87 8.63
C VAL A 166 5.73 -7.31 9.07
N VAL A 167 6.70 -8.20 8.85
CA VAL A 167 6.61 -9.61 9.25
C VAL A 167 6.54 -9.73 10.77
N SER A 168 7.40 -9.01 11.50
CA SER A 168 7.35 -8.94 12.95
C SER A 168 5.98 -8.47 13.44
N ALA A 169 5.43 -7.43 12.82
CA ALA A 169 4.12 -6.88 13.16
C ALA A 169 2.95 -7.83 12.81
N LEU A 170 3.03 -8.60 11.73
CA LEU A 170 2.03 -9.62 11.38
C LEU A 170 2.13 -10.82 12.33
N ASN A 171 3.35 -11.23 12.70
CA ASN A 171 3.61 -12.35 13.58
C ASN A 171 3.20 -12.09 15.03
N GLY A 172 3.38 -10.86 15.52
CA GLY A 172 3.01 -10.44 16.88
C GLY A 172 1.51 -10.31 17.12
N LYS A 173 0.64 -10.53 16.12
CA LYS A 173 -0.81 -10.38 16.28
C LYS A 173 -1.40 -11.53 17.13
N PRO A 174 -2.39 -11.26 18.00
CA PRO A 174 -3.06 -12.31 18.76
C PRO A 174 -3.75 -13.35 17.85
N ASN A 175 -3.70 -14.63 18.23
CA ASN A 175 -4.32 -15.75 17.50
C ASN A 175 -3.83 -15.88 16.04
N ASN A 176 -2.55 -15.57 15.79
CA ASN A 176 -1.96 -15.64 14.46
C ASN A 176 -2.00 -17.07 13.88
N ASN A 177 -2.85 -17.28 12.87
CA ASN A 177 -2.95 -18.52 12.09
C ASN A 177 -2.10 -18.45 10.79
N GLY A 178 -1.02 -17.68 10.82
CA GLY A 178 -0.19 -17.30 9.70
C GLY A 178 -0.68 -16.04 8.97
N TYR A 179 0.10 -15.61 7.99
CA TYR A 179 -0.16 -14.40 7.21
C TYR A 179 -0.04 -14.63 5.69
N PHE A 180 -0.59 -13.70 4.93
CA PHE A 180 -0.33 -13.50 3.51
C PHE A 180 0.24 -12.10 3.31
N LEU A 181 1.45 -12.02 2.79
CA LEU A 181 2.15 -10.76 2.56
C LEU A 181 2.51 -10.68 1.07
N THR A 182 2.07 -9.62 0.40
CA THR A 182 2.58 -9.25 -0.92
C THR A 182 3.64 -8.17 -0.75
N ILE A 183 4.79 -8.36 -1.40
CA ILE A 183 5.90 -7.41 -1.43
C ILE A 183 6.12 -7.01 -2.88
N TYR A 184 6.14 -5.71 -3.15
CA TYR A 184 6.48 -5.16 -4.46
C TYR A 184 7.70 -4.25 -4.34
N ASP A 185 8.69 -4.49 -5.19
CA ASP A 185 9.88 -3.63 -5.28
C ASP A 185 9.88 -2.85 -6.59
N ASP A 186 9.72 -1.54 -6.47
CA ASP A 186 9.71 -0.59 -7.59
C ASP A 186 11.05 -0.55 -8.33
N GLN A 187 12.16 -0.79 -7.62
CA GLN A 187 13.48 -0.73 -8.23
C GLN A 187 13.69 -1.90 -9.20
N LEU A 188 13.33 -3.11 -8.78
CA LEU A 188 13.33 -4.28 -9.65
C LEU A 188 12.47 -4.06 -10.91
N ALA A 189 11.30 -3.44 -10.75
CA ALA A 189 10.42 -3.16 -11.88
C ALA A 189 11.05 -2.17 -12.88
N ARG A 190 11.67 -1.09 -12.40
CA ARG A 190 12.39 -0.12 -13.24
C ARG A 190 13.61 -0.70 -13.93
N ASP A 191 14.39 -1.50 -13.20
CA ASP A 191 15.61 -2.10 -13.74
C ASP A 191 15.28 -3.23 -14.72
N HIS A 192 14.18 -3.94 -14.53
CA HIS A 192 13.66 -4.86 -15.55
C HIS A 192 13.33 -4.15 -16.88
N GLU A 193 12.88 -2.89 -16.83
CA GLU A 193 12.60 -2.10 -18.04
C GLU A 193 13.87 -1.54 -18.70
N ASN A 194 14.95 -1.31 -17.96
CA ASN A 194 16.07 -0.47 -18.43
C ASN A 194 17.47 -1.07 -18.30
N ASP A 195 17.71 -2.06 -17.41
CA ASP A 195 19.06 -2.57 -17.12
C ASP A 195 19.07 -3.97 -16.44
N ALA A 196 19.36 -5.01 -17.22
CA ALA A 196 19.42 -6.40 -16.75
C ALA A 196 20.50 -6.68 -15.67
N TYR A 197 21.52 -5.83 -15.53
CA TYR A 197 22.55 -6.01 -14.49
C TYR A 197 22.03 -5.64 -13.10
N ASN A 198 21.25 -4.57 -13.00
CA ASN A 198 20.72 -4.12 -11.71
C ASN A 198 19.58 -5.02 -11.20
N VAL A 199 18.85 -5.69 -12.10
CA VAL A 199 17.88 -6.76 -11.78
C VAL A 199 18.47 -7.83 -10.86
N GLY A 200 19.71 -8.25 -11.09
CA GLY A 200 20.38 -9.24 -10.25
C GLY A 200 20.65 -8.74 -8.83
N THR A 201 20.91 -7.44 -8.66
CA THR A 201 21.13 -6.82 -7.35
C THR A 201 19.83 -6.70 -6.58
N ASP A 202 18.73 -6.30 -7.24
CA ASP A 202 17.42 -6.17 -6.59
C ASP A 202 16.82 -7.52 -6.21
N LEU A 203 16.96 -8.53 -7.09
CA LEU A 203 16.59 -9.91 -6.75
C LEU A 203 17.34 -10.39 -5.50
N ASN A 204 18.62 -10.05 -5.36
CA ASN A 204 19.38 -10.37 -4.15
C ASN A 204 18.86 -9.62 -2.91
N ASN A 205 18.36 -8.39 -3.06
CA ASN A 205 17.76 -7.64 -1.95
C ASN A 205 16.43 -8.26 -1.51
N ILE A 206 15.60 -8.68 -2.45
CA ILE A 206 14.37 -9.45 -2.16
C ILE A 206 14.73 -10.79 -1.51
N LEU A 207 15.72 -11.52 -2.04
CA LEU A 207 16.17 -12.79 -1.47
C LEU A 207 16.68 -12.62 -0.04
N LYS A 208 17.47 -11.56 0.24
CA LYS A 208 17.89 -11.25 1.61
C LYS A 208 16.70 -10.97 2.51
N ALA A 209 15.75 -10.15 2.06
CA ALA A 209 14.54 -9.86 2.83
C ALA A 209 13.69 -11.11 3.11
N VAL A 210 13.64 -12.06 2.16
CA VAL A 210 12.93 -13.34 2.30
C VAL A 210 13.70 -14.31 3.20
N ASN A 211 15.03 -14.35 3.13
CA ASN A 211 15.84 -15.22 4.00
C ASN A 211 15.80 -14.80 5.48
N TYR A 212 15.33 -13.59 5.80
CA TYR A 212 15.00 -13.19 7.17
C TYR A 212 13.68 -13.76 7.70
N LEU A 213 12.91 -14.47 6.87
CA LEU A 213 11.61 -15.06 7.22
C LEU A 213 11.70 -16.51 7.72
N ASP A 214 12.84 -17.18 7.51
CA ASP A 214 13.16 -18.52 8.01
C ASP A 214 13.83 -18.47 9.40
#